data_AF-S8C6Y6-F1
#
_entry.id   AF-S8C6Y6-F1
#
_cell.length_a   1.000
_cell.length_b   1.000
_cell.length_c   1.000
_cell.angle_alpha   90.00
_cell.angle_beta   90.00
_cell.angle_gamma   90.00
#
_symmetry.space_group_name_H-M   'P 1'
#
loop_
_entity.id
_entity.type
_entity.pdbx_description
1 polymer ?
#
loop_
_entity_poly.entity_id
_entity_poly.type
_entity_poly.pdbx_seq_one_letter_code
_entity_poly.pdbx_strand_id
1 'polypeptide(L)'
;LKTLCLILYEIFFPAGSEILYFKNGVSQGVAFTDLYGGRYYPVASMYTLPNQSPCVVKFNFGPDFQNFPEDFGVRPAPRPMIDVPYQSYDDKVENGVS
;
A
#
# COMPACT_ATOMS: atom_id res chain seq x y z
N LEU A 1 -6.16 13.10 8.70
CA LEU A 1 -6.34 12.09 7.64
C LEU A 1 -6.39 10.72 8.28
N LYS A 2 -7.49 9.98 8.14
CA LYS A 2 -7.65 8.63 8.72
C LYS A 2 -7.26 7.63 7.63
N THR A 3 -6.12 6.95 7.85
CA THR A 3 -5.69 5.66 7.29
C THR A 3 -5.93 5.41 5.79
N LEU A 4 -4.85 5.40 5.02
CA LEU A 4 -4.81 4.79 3.68
C LEU A 4 -4.01 3.48 3.79
N CYS A 5 -4.69 2.35 3.61
CA CYS A 5 -4.05 1.04 3.46
C CYS A 5 -3.79 0.82 1.97
N LEU A 6 -2.53 0.82 1.55
CA LEU A 6 -2.10 0.42 0.22
C LEU A 6 -1.27 -0.85 0.38
N ILE A 7 -1.85 -1.99 -0.01
CA ILE A 7 -1.13 -3.26 -0.12
C ILE A 7 -1.23 -3.67 -1.58
N LEU A 8 -0.13 -3.54 -2.33
CA LEU A 8 0.04 -4.25 -3.59
C LEU A 8 1.48 -4.72 -3.65
N TYR A 9 1.66 -6.02 -3.82
CA TYR A 9 2.96 -6.60 -4.11
C TYR A 9 2.97 -7.10 -5.55
N GLU A 10 3.96 -6.62 -6.29
CA GLU A 10 4.37 -6.99 -7.66
C GLU A 10 3.24 -7.21 -8.68
N ILE A 11 3.05 -6.20 -9.54
CA ILE A 11 2.04 -6.24 -10.60
C ILE A 11 2.71 -6.78 -11.86
N PHE A 12 2.54 -8.08 -12.09
CA PHE A 12 2.98 -8.74 -13.32
C PHE A 12 1.97 -8.60 -14.47
N PHE A 13 0.69 -8.39 -14.13
CA PHE A 13 -0.41 -8.22 -15.08
C PHE A 13 -1.03 -6.82 -14.89
N PRO A 14 -0.54 -5.81 -15.63
CA PRO A 14 -0.96 -4.42 -15.45
C PRO A 14 -2.43 -4.19 -15.82
N ALA A 15 -2.92 -4.83 -16.89
CA ALA A 15 -4.31 -4.70 -17.33
C ALA A 15 -5.28 -5.34 -16.32
N GLY A 16 -6.23 -4.55 -15.81
CA GLY A 16 -7.18 -4.98 -14.79
C GLY A 16 -6.63 -5.00 -13.35
N SER A 17 -5.41 -4.49 -13.14
CA SER A 17 -4.90 -4.24 -11.79
C SER A 17 -5.62 -3.05 -11.16
N GLU A 18 -5.79 -3.08 -9.83
CA GLU A 18 -6.52 -2.04 -9.11
C GLU A 18 -5.88 -1.77 -7.75
N ILE A 19 -5.93 -0.51 -7.32
CA ILE A 19 -5.73 -0.11 -5.93
C ILE A 19 -7.10 0.14 -5.32
N LEU A 20 -7.46 -0.63 -4.30
CA LEU A 20 -8.61 -0.36 -3.45
C LEU A 20 -8.17 0.29 -2.14
N TYR A 21 -8.99 1.18 -1.60
CA TYR A 21 -8.73 1.78 -0.29
C TYR A 21 -9.92 1.60 0.64
N PHE A 22 -9.60 1.34 1.92
CA PHE A 22 -10.57 1.04 2.96
C PHE A 22 -10.39 1.98 4.13
N LYS A 23 -11.51 2.41 4.71
CA LYS A 23 -11.53 3.24 5.92
C LYS A 23 -12.31 2.49 6.99
N ASN A 24 -11.62 2.07 8.05
CA ASN A 24 -12.20 1.28 9.14
C ASN A 24 -12.95 0.03 8.62
N GLY A 25 -12.33 -0.75 7.72
CA GLY A 25 -12.91 -1.96 7.14
C GLY A 25 -13.90 -1.73 6.00
N VAL A 26 -14.39 -0.51 5.79
CA VAL A 26 -15.36 -0.20 4.73
C VAL A 26 -14.64 0.25 3.46
N SER A 27 -14.97 -0.40 2.33
CA SER A 27 -14.46 -0.01 1.01
C SER A 27 -14.85 1.43 0.69
N GLN A 28 -13.89 2.19 0.19
CA GLN A 28 -14.10 3.55 -0.32
C GLN A 28 -13.99 3.61 -1.85
N GLY A 29 -13.86 2.45 -2.49
CA GLY A 29 -13.77 2.29 -3.94
C GLY A 29 -12.35 2.08 -4.47
N VAL A 30 -12.25 2.11 -5.79
CA VAL A 30 -11.01 1.97 -6.54
C VAL A 30 -10.35 3.34 -6.68
N ALA A 31 -9.11 3.47 -6.22
CA ALA A 31 -8.32 4.69 -6.34
C ALA A 31 -7.59 4.77 -7.70
N PHE A 32 -7.08 3.63 -8.19
CA PHE A 32 -6.36 3.53 -9.46
C PHE A 32 -6.67 2.20 -10.13
N THR A 33 -6.70 2.19 -11.46
CA THR A 33 -6.78 0.99 -12.30
C THR A 33 -5.58 0.96 -13.24
N ASP A 34 -5.31 -0.21 -13.83
CA ASP A 34 -4.38 -0.38 -14.95
C ASP A 34 -2.98 0.16 -14.65
N LEU A 35 -2.46 -0.22 -13.49
CA LEU A 35 -1.15 0.20 -13.00
C LEU A 35 -0.01 -0.28 -13.90
N TYR A 36 1.08 0.48 -13.91
CA TYR A 36 2.29 0.04 -14.57
C TYR A 36 2.87 -1.21 -13.91
N GLY A 37 3.48 -2.08 -14.71
CA GLY A 37 4.16 -3.26 -14.19
C GLY A 37 5.34 -2.87 -13.31
N GLY A 38 5.52 -3.57 -12.19
CA GLY A 38 6.63 -3.32 -11.27
C GLY A 38 6.29 -3.60 -9.81
N ARG A 39 7.22 -3.21 -8.94
CA ARG A 39 7.11 -3.37 -7.49
C ARG A 39 6.55 -2.11 -6.85
N TYR A 40 5.54 -2.32 -6.01
CA TYR A 40 4.92 -1.28 -5.22
C TYR A 40 5.22 -1.57 -3.75
N TYR A 41 5.65 -0.55 -3.02
CA TYR A 41 5.93 -0.64 -1.59
C TYR A 41 4.92 0.24 -0.84
N PRO A 42 4.43 -0.18 0.33
CA PRO A 42 3.60 0.68 1.17
C PRO A 42 4.37 1.95 1.54
N VAL A 43 3.78 3.12 1.27
CA VAL A 43 4.38 4.43 1.55
C VAL A 43 3.35 5.34 2.21
N ALA A 44 3.82 6.16 3.14
CA ALA A 44 3.07 7.26 3.72
C ALA A 44 3.92 8.52 3.67
N SER A 45 3.30 9.61 3.24
CA SER A 45 3.88 10.96 3.34
C SER A 45 3.07 11.76 4.35
N MET A 46 3.77 12.52 5.18
CA MET A 46 3.20 13.18 6.34
C MET A 46 3.55 14.67 6.28
N TYR A 47 2.53 15.50 6.48
CA TYR A 47 2.67 16.94 6.55
C TYR A 47 2.09 17.45 7.88
N THR A 48 2.80 18.36 8.53
CA THR A 48 2.37 18.98 9.78
C THR A 48 2.48 20.50 9.64
N LEU A 49 1.42 21.22 10.04
CA LEU A 49 1.43 22.68 10.03
C LEU A 49 2.27 23.25 11.19
N PRO A 50 2.73 24.51 11.10
CA PRO A 50 3.37 25.18 12.22
C PRO A 50 2.49 25.17 13.47
N ASN A 51 3.11 25.00 14.65
CA ASN A 51 2.44 24.98 15.96
C ASN A 51 1.38 23.86 16.14
N GLN A 52 1.43 22.81 15.32
CA GLN A 52 0.64 21.60 15.51
C GLN A 52 1.53 20.45 15.98
N SER A 53 0.94 19.48 16.69
CA SER A 53 1.62 18.23 17.03
C SER A 53 1.99 17.47 15.75
N PRO A 54 3.14 16.77 15.69
CA PRO A 54 3.52 15.95 14.55
C PRO A 54 2.40 14.98 14.16
N CYS A 55 2.09 14.94 12.86
CA CYS A 55 1.33 13.81 12.32
C CYS A 55 2.13 12.53 12.61
N VAL A 56 1.47 11.45 13.03
CA VAL A 56 2.09 10.13 13.23
C VAL A 56 1.24 9.08 12.54
N VAL A 57 1.88 8.24 11.73
CA VAL A 57 1.26 7.10 11.06
C VAL A 57 2.02 5.84 11.48
N LYS A 58 1.27 4.79 11.84
CA LYS A 58 1.83 3.47 12.12
C LYS A 58 1.34 2.51 11.06
N PHE A 59 2.28 1.85 10.38
CA PHE A 59 1.95 0.71 9.52
C PHE A 59 1.69 -0.52 10.38
N ASN A 60 0.63 -1.24 10.04
CA ASN A 60 0.36 -2.58 10.55
C ASN A 60 0.36 -3.52 9.35
N PHE A 61 1.41 -4.32 9.21
CA PHE A 61 1.58 -5.25 8.09
C PHE A 61 0.87 -6.60 8.32
N GLY A 62 0.14 -6.74 9.44
CA GLY A 62 -0.53 -7.97 9.84
C GLY A 62 0.31 -8.82 10.79
N PRO A 63 -0.20 -10.00 11.19
CA PRO A 63 -1.47 -10.60 10.76
C PRO A 63 -2.71 -9.98 11.46
N ASP A 64 -2.52 -9.35 12.62
CA ASP A 64 -3.61 -8.87 13.46
C ASP A 64 -4.08 -7.47 13.04
N PHE A 65 -5.10 -7.40 12.17
CA PHE A 65 -5.68 -6.15 11.71
C PHE A 65 -6.81 -5.67 12.63
N GLN A 66 -6.83 -4.36 12.93
CA GLN A 66 -7.90 -3.75 13.73
C GLN A 66 -9.25 -3.72 12.99
N ASN A 67 -9.22 -3.49 11.67
CA ASN A 67 -10.40 -3.38 10.83
C ASN A 67 -10.11 -4.01 9.46
N PHE A 68 -10.02 -5.34 9.41
CA PHE A 68 -9.87 -6.05 8.15
C PHE A 68 -11.17 -5.94 7.33
N PRO A 69 -11.11 -5.66 6.01
CA PRO A 69 -12.33 -5.59 5.21
C PRO A 69 -13.05 -6.93 5.14
N GLU A 70 -14.39 -6.90 5.30
CA GLU A 70 -15.24 -8.09 5.18
C GLU A 70 -15.73 -8.32 3.74
N ASP A 71 -15.73 -7.26 2.92
CA ASP A 71 -16.23 -7.31 1.55
C ASP A 71 -15.20 -6.77 0.55
N PHE A 72 -14.79 -7.64 -0.38
CA PHE A 72 -13.93 -7.32 -1.51
C PHE A 72 -14.70 -7.31 -2.85
N GLY A 73 -16.02 -7.51 -2.81
CA GLY A 73 -16.86 -7.75 -3.97
C GLY A 73 -16.49 -9.06 -4.66
N VAL A 74 -16.23 -9.01 -5.96
CA VAL A 74 -15.81 -10.17 -6.77
C VAL A 74 -14.32 -10.47 -6.71
N ARG A 75 -13.55 -9.68 -5.94
CA ARG A 75 -12.08 -9.79 -5.86
C ARG A 75 -11.65 -10.80 -4.79
N PRO A 76 -10.50 -11.47 -4.98
CA PRO A 76 -9.94 -12.31 -3.94
C PRO A 76 -9.48 -11.47 -2.74
N ALA A 77 -9.55 -12.05 -1.54
CA ALA A 77 -8.98 -11.44 -0.35
C ALA A 77 -7.44 -11.36 -0.48
N PRO A 78 -6.80 -10.23 -0.14
CA PRO A 78 -5.36 -10.08 -0.22
C PRO A 78 -4.65 -10.82 0.92
N ARG A 79 -3.37 -11.15 0.70
CA ARG A 79 -2.47 -11.66 1.76
C ARG A 79 -1.86 -10.49 2.54
N PRO A 80 -1.59 -10.64 3.85
CA PRO A 80 -0.97 -9.60 4.64
C PRO A 80 0.47 -9.36 4.23
N MET A 81 0.97 -8.13 4.39
CA MET A 81 2.35 -7.77 4.01
C MET A 81 3.41 -8.48 4.85
N ILE A 82 3.09 -8.92 6.07
CA ILE A 82 4.00 -9.69 6.91
C ILE A 82 4.38 -11.05 6.29
N ASP A 83 3.55 -11.59 5.41
CA ASP A 83 3.79 -12.86 4.72
C ASP A 83 4.68 -12.70 3.48
N VAL A 84 4.96 -11.46 3.05
CA VAL A 84 5.79 -11.20 1.88
C VAL A 84 7.25 -11.53 2.21
N PRO A 85 7.90 -12.44 1.46
CA PRO A 85 9.31 -12.76 1.69
C PRO A 85 10.18 -11.52 1.58
N TYR A 86 11.16 -11.39 2.49
CA TYR A 86 12.17 -10.35 2.36
C TYR A 86 12.94 -10.56 1.04
N GLN A 87 12.84 -9.60 0.14
CA GLN A 87 13.64 -9.57 -1.08
C GLN A 87 14.82 -8.63 -0.87
N SER A 88 16.03 -9.13 -1.11
CA SER A 88 17.25 -8.32 -1.06
C SER A 88 17.16 -7.15 -2.03
N TYR A 89 17.58 -5.98 -1.58
CA TYR A 89 17.82 -4.83 -2.46
C TYR A 89 19.07 -5.12 -3.32
N ASP A 90 18.95 -5.03 -4.65
CA ASP A 90 20.10 -4.96 -5.55
C ASP A 90 20.54 -3.50 -5.63
N ASP A 91 21.63 -3.14 -4.95
CA ASP A 91 22.23 -1.79 -4.87
C ASP A 91 22.87 -1.33 -6.19
N LYS A 92 22.24 -1.56 -7.34
CA LYS A 92 22.72 -0.95 -8.59
C LYS A 92 22.39 0.54 -8.57
N VAL A 93 23.27 1.30 -7.91
CA VAL A 93 23.34 2.76 -8.01
C VAL A 93 23.55 3.10 -9.48
N GLU A 94 22.50 3.53 -10.15
CA GLU A 94 22.63 4.19 -11.45
C GLU A 94 23.18 5.60 -11.18
N ASN A 95 24.48 5.66 -10.88
CA ASN A 95 25.23 6.92 -10.92
C ASN A 95 25.26 7.33 -12.39
N GLY A 96 24.24 8.08 -12.80
CA GLY A 96 24.24 8.82 -14.04
C GLY A 96 25.50 9.68 -14.08
N VAL A 97 26.36 9.35 -15.03
CA VAL A 97 27.54 10.14 -15.39
C VAL A 97 27.08 11.58 -15.65
N SER A 98 27.67 12.52 -14.92
CA SER A 98 27.52 13.97 -15.10
C SER A 98 27.97 14.43 -16.49
#